data_AF-A0A2C5ZV88-F1
#
_entry.id   AF-A0A2C5ZV88-F1
#
_cell.length_a   1.000
_cell.length_b   1.000
_cell.length_c   1.000
_cell.angle_alpha   90.00
_cell.angle_beta   90.00
_cell.angle_gamma   90.00
#
_symmetry.space_group_name_H-M   'P 1'
#
loop_
_entity.id
_entity.type
_entity.pdbx_description
1 polymer ?
#
loop_
_entity_poly.entity_id
_entity_poly.type
_entity_poly.pdbx_seq_one_letter_code
_entity_poly.pdbx_strand_id
1 'polypeptide(L)'
;MTPMTSLTRGLAARNAVFTTRPLPVCRKPLARRHLYQDAGIIGQSVLWTSNQLAAFHHAIGIPWFVTIPLFALVTSGLFRLPCQIMARELASRRKELQPLVIASNVYNSSRIPRDYNNGSLNAWKESVAKLTKKSQRDIYRSFGVQRYKSAVALLPAVPALIVIESLRILCGSPHSWLLVYLGLASGPQSAQSLVGSSLVDGGCLWFSDLTAMDPYFILPIFCTSLIARGVWTKLPQKTIPILLGLGDMGPISSMSARQRAFGRTMLLAPLLPLAVADLPSAIMLFWASSLAISGAMDWKLRRRFPKRGIDLTTKPKVTQFLPYIPRDHKSNPSKQK
;
A
#
# COMPACT_ATOMS: atom_id res chain seq x y z
N MET A 1 -72.83 23.90 -54.69
CA MET A 1 -71.38 23.96 -54.37
C MET A 1 -71.08 22.95 -53.27
N THR A 2 -69.96 22.24 -53.38
CA THR A 2 -69.34 21.35 -52.39
C THR A 2 -67.95 21.93 -52.01
N PRO A 3 -67.15 21.34 -51.09
CA PRO A 3 -67.44 20.39 -50.00
C PRO A 3 -67.45 21.18 -48.65
N MET A 4 -67.05 20.78 -47.43
CA MET A 4 -66.43 19.61 -46.74
C MET A 4 -67.13 19.43 -45.36
N THR A 5 -67.21 18.30 -44.62
CA THR A 5 -66.45 17.03 -44.44
C THR A 5 -65.21 17.09 -43.51
N SER A 6 -65.06 16.31 -42.42
CA SER A 6 -65.96 15.29 -41.84
C SER A 6 -65.54 14.79 -40.43
N LEU A 7 -66.43 14.03 -39.80
CA LEU A 7 -66.17 12.89 -38.89
C LEU A 7 -65.44 13.09 -37.54
N THR A 8 -66.25 13.24 -36.49
CA THR A 8 -66.01 12.66 -35.16
C THR A 8 -66.83 11.35 -35.01
N ARG A 9 -66.18 10.18 -34.98
CA ARG A 9 -66.81 8.86 -34.69
C ARG A 9 -65.81 7.87 -34.07
N GLY A 10 -66.30 6.94 -33.22
CA GLY A 10 -65.49 5.95 -32.48
C GLY A 10 -64.86 6.57 -31.23
N LEU A 11 -65.37 6.43 -29.99
CA LEU A 11 -66.14 5.35 -29.36
C LEU A 11 -65.36 4.03 -29.19
N ALA A 12 -65.23 3.60 -27.91
CA ALA A 12 -64.98 2.24 -27.42
C ALA A 12 -63.79 1.42 -28.00
N ALA A 13 -62.56 1.71 -27.54
CA ALA A 13 -61.43 0.76 -27.65
C ALA A 13 -60.45 0.80 -26.45
N ARG A 14 -60.89 1.25 -25.25
CA ARG A 14 -60.09 1.21 -24.01
C ARG A 14 -60.02 -0.20 -23.42
N ASN A 15 -59.35 -1.12 -24.11
CA ASN A 15 -58.88 -2.41 -23.57
C ASN A 15 -57.77 -3.02 -24.47
N ALA A 16 -56.82 -2.18 -24.89
CA ALA A 16 -55.60 -2.66 -25.55
C ALA A 16 -54.71 -3.38 -24.52
N VAL A 17 -54.71 -4.72 -24.59
CA VAL A 17 -53.86 -5.58 -23.75
C VAL A 17 -52.41 -5.14 -23.84
N PHE A 18 -51.79 -4.83 -22.69
CA PHE A 18 -50.37 -4.53 -22.61
C PHE A 18 -49.58 -5.81 -22.93
N THR A 19 -49.20 -5.96 -24.21
CA THR A 19 -48.38 -7.08 -24.67
C THR A 19 -46.95 -6.90 -24.18
N THR A 20 -46.71 -7.35 -22.96
CA THR A 20 -45.40 -7.32 -22.30
C THR A 20 -44.41 -8.18 -23.07
N ARG A 21 -43.73 -7.60 -24.06
CA ARG A 21 -42.58 -8.22 -24.73
C ARG A 21 -41.57 -8.62 -23.65
N PRO A 22 -41.29 -9.92 -23.43
CA PRO A 22 -40.33 -10.32 -22.43
C PRO A 22 -38.96 -9.80 -22.84
N LEU A 23 -38.36 -8.94 -22.02
CA LEU A 23 -36.96 -8.55 -22.20
C LEU A 23 -36.12 -9.83 -22.13
N PRO A 24 -35.20 -10.08 -23.08
CA PRO A 24 -34.41 -11.30 -23.07
C PRO A 24 -33.60 -11.38 -21.79
N VAL A 25 -33.85 -12.40 -20.98
CA VAL A 25 -33.23 -12.59 -19.66
C VAL A 25 -31.79 -13.09 -19.85
N CYS A 26 -30.93 -12.21 -20.38
CA CYS A 26 -29.49 -12.44 -20.51
C CYS A 26 -28.79 -12.27 -19.15
N ARG A 27 -29.34 -12.90 -18.10
CA ARG A 27 -28.61 -13.22 -16.86
C ARG A 27 -27.59 -14.31 -17.19
N LYS A 28 -26.55 -13.96 -17.95
CA LYS A 28 -25.27 -14.63 -17.78
C LYS A 28 -24.91 -14.46 -16.30
N PRO A 29 -24.75 -15.54 -15.51
CA PRO A 29 -24.27 -15.38 -14.16
C PRO A 29 -22.91 -14.68 -14.25
N LEU A 30 -22.75 -13.55 -13.57
CA LEU A 30 -21.44 -12.93 -13.44
C LEU A 30 -20.54 -13.95 -12.75
N ALA A 31 -19.63 -14.55 -13.52
CA ALA A 31 -18.78 -15.62 -13.05
C ALA A 31 -18.05 -15.15 -11.79
N ARG A 32 -18.47 -15.69 -10.63
CA ARG A 32 -17.88 -15.41 -9.32
C ARG A 32 -16.46 -16.00 -9.38
N ARG A 33 -15.50 -15.17 -9.80
CA ARG A 33 -14.11 -15.59 -10.05
C ARG A 33 -13.61 -16.40 -8.84
N HIS A 34 -13.14 -17.61 -9.11
CA HIS A 34 -12.75 -18.57 -8.08
C HIS A 34 -11.42 -18.16 -7.43
N LEU A 35 -11.46 -17.15 -6.56
CA LEU A 35 -10.34 -16.69 -5.73
C LEU A 35 -9.76 -17.79 -4.81
N TYR A 36 -10.46 -18.92 -4.68
CA TYR A 36 -9.96 -20.14 -4.04
C TYR A 36 -8.71 -20.73 -4.72
N GLN A 37 -8.45 -20.43 -6.00
CA GLN A 37 -7.32 -21.05 -6.72
C GLN A 37 -5.98 -20.39 -6.40
N ASP A 38 -5.96 -19.07 -6.13
CA ASP A 38 -4.76 -18.35 -5.68
C ASP A 38 -4.35 -18.74 -4.25
N ALA A 39 -5.31 -19.15 -3.41
CA ALA A 39 -5.07 -19.58 -2.03
C ALA A 39 -4.10 -20.77 -1.95
N GLY A 40 -4.27 -21.77 -2.83
CA GLY A 40 -3.39 -22.92 -2.93
C GLY A 40 -1.93 -22.56 -3.23
N ILE A 41 -1.70 -21.55 -4.07
CA ILE A 41 -0.34 -21.10 -4.44
C ILE A 41 0.41 -20.59 -3.21
N ILE A 42 -0.27 -19.85 -2.31
CA ILE A 42 0.33 -19.33 -1.08
C ILE A 42 0.68 -20.48 -0.12
N GLY A 43 -0.25 -21.42 0.12
CA GLY A 43 0.02 -22.57 1.00
C GLY A 43 1.15 -23.47 0.51
N GLN A 44 1.20 -23.76 -0.80
CA GLN A 44 2.31 -24.51 -1.41
C GLN A 44 3.64 -23.75 -1.31
N SER A 45 3.63 -22.41 -1.44
CA SER A 45 4.82 -21.58 -1.26
C SER A 45 5.34 -21.60 0.20
N VAL A 46 4.44 -21.64 1.17
CA VAL A 46 4.76 -21.77 2.60
C VAL A 46 5.36 -23.16 2.90
N LEU A 47 4.71 -24.25 2.45
CA LEU A 47 5.21 -25.62 2.65
C LEU A 47 6.56 -25.86 1.96
N TRP A 48 6.74 -25.32 0.75
CA TRP A 48 8.03 -25.36 0.06
C TRP A 48 9.10 -24.58 0.85
N THR A 49 8.75 -23.41 1.39
CA THR A 49 9.68 -22.58 2.18
C THR A 49 10.08 -23.24 3.50
N SER A 50 9.16 -23.90 4.22
CA SER A 50 9.53 -24.67 5.43
C SER A 50 10.45 -25.85 5.11
N ASN A 51 10.17 -26.56 4.01
CA ASN A 51 10.99 -27.71 3.59
C ASN A 51 12.39 -27.27 3.16
N GLN A 52 12.51 -26.16 2.42
CA GLN A 52 13.80 -25.57 2.07
C GLN A 52 14.57 -25.10 3.32
N LEU A 53 13.90 -24.45 4.28
CA LEU A 53 14.57 -23.95 5.49
C LEU A 53 15.11 -25.11 6.36
N ALA A 54 14.34 -26.19 6.51
CA ALA A 54 14.80 -27.42 7.16
C ALA A 54 15.96 -28.08 6.38
N ALA A 55 15.86 -28.19 5.06
CA ALA A 55 16.94 -28.71 4.23
C ALA A 55 18.24 -27.89 4.35
N PHE A 56 18.16 -26.56 4.38
CA PHE A 56 19.31 -25.69 4.62
C PHE A 56 19.92 -25.85 6.02
N HIS A 57 19.10 -26.06 7.05
CA HIS A 57 19.59 -26.37 8.40
C HIS A 57 20.37 -27.70 8.41
N HIS A 58 19.76 -28.79 7.91
CA HIS A 58 20.40 -30.11 7.88
C HIS A 58 21.62 -30.19 6.95
N ALA A 59 21.63 -29.49 5.81
CA ALA A 59 22.71 -29.57 4.84
C ALA A 59 23.98 -28.78 5.23
N ILE A 60 23.87 -27.76 6.09
CA ILE A 60 25.01 -26.93 6.51
C ILE A 60 25.37 -27.14 7.99
N GLY A 61 24.49 -27.75 8.80
CA GLY A 61 24.74 -27.99 10.23
C GLY A 61 24.81 -26.71 11.08
N ILE A 62 24.27 -25.60 10.55
CA ILE A 62 24.29 -24.29 11.20
C ILE A 62 23.08 -24.16 12.15
N PRO A 63 23.24 -23.75 13.41
CA PRO A 63 22.14 -23.64 14.36
C PRO A 63 21.10 -22.57 13.97
N TRP A 64 19.85 -22.79 14.41
CA TRP A 64 18.68 -22.00 13.99
C TRP A 64 18.79 -20.50 14.21
N PHE A 65 19.45 -20.05 15.28
CA PHE A 65 19.68 -18.63 15.52
C PHE A 65 20.53 -17.92 14.44
N VAL A 66 21.23 -18.67 13.56
CA VAL A 66 21.99 -18.15 12.40
C VAL A 66 21.27 -18.41 11.08
N THR A 67 20.55 -19.52 10.92
CA THR A 67 19.81 -19.82 9.67
C THR A 67 18.67 -18.82 9.43
N ILE A 68 17.95 -18.42 10.49
CA ILE A 68 16.81 -17.50 10.40
C ILE A 68 17.25 -16.08 9.97
N PRO A 69 18.29 -15.45 10.55
CA PRO A 69 18.82 -14.17 10.05
C PRO A 69 19.40 -14.26 8.63
N LEU A 70 20.05 -15.38 8.27
CA LEU A 70 20.56 -15.61 6.93
C LEU A 70 19.42 -15.64 5.90
N PHE A 71 18.32 -16.35 6.20
CA PHE A 71 17.14 -16.37 5.35
C PHE A 71 16.43 -15.01 5.28
N ALA A 72 16.42 -14.24 6.39
CA ALA A 72 15.97 -12.85 6.40
C ALA A 72 16.84 -11.92 5.52
N LEU A 73 18.15 -12.21 5.40
CA LEU A 73 19.08 -11.50 4.53
C LEU A 73 18.83 -11.83 3.06
N VAL A 74 18.72 -13.12 2.71
CA VAL A 74 18.45 -13.60 1.34
C VAL A 74 17.14 -13.01 0.82
N THR A 75 16.04 -13.16 1.59
CA THR A 75 14.72 -12.63 1.20
C THR A 75 14.69 -11.09 1.11
N SER A 76 15.38 -10.38 2.02
CA SER A 76 15.49 -8.92 1.94
C SER A 76 16.35 -8.45 0.76
N GLY A 77 17.41 -9.19 0.42
CA GLY A 77 18.29 -8.91 -0.72
C GLY A 77 17.59 -9.10 -2.06
N LEU A 78 16.90 -10.23 -2.23
CA LEU A 78 16.21 -10.58 -3.49
C LEU A 78 14.98 -9.71 -3.74
N PHE A 79 14.10 -9.54 -2.75
CA PHE A 79 12.81 -8.87 -2.97
C PHE A 79 12.79 -7.42 -2.50
N ARG A 80 13.32 -7.14 -1.30
CA ARG A 80 13.15 -5.83 -0.67
C ARG A 80 14.10 -4.77 -1.22
N LEU A 81 15.36 -5.11 -1.48
CA LEU A 81 16.36 -4.18 -2.02
C LEU A 81 15.99 -3.60 -3.41
N PRO A 82 15.64 -4.37 -4.45
CA PRO A 82 15.25 -3.79 -5.75
C PRO A 82 13.96 -2.96 -5.63
N CYS A 83 12.96 -3.42 -4.87
CA CYS A 83 11.75 -2.65 -4.62
C CYS A 83 12.03 -1.33 -3.89
N GLN A 84 12.98 -1.29 -2.95
CA GLN A 84 13.43 -0.06 -2.30
C GLN A 84 14.12 0.90 -3.27
N ILE A 85 14.95 0.41 -4.21
CA ILE A 85 15.57 1.25 -5.26
C ILE A 85 14.48 1.90 -6.11
N MET A 86 13.56 1.10 -6.66
CA MET A 86 12.45 1.59 -7.49
C MET A 86 11.56 2.59 -6.73
N ALA A 87 11.22 2.30 -5.47
CA ALA A 87 10.43 3.20 -4.64
C ALA A 87 11.16 4.53 -4.35
N ARG A 88 12.49 4.51 -4.18
CA ARG A 88 13.33 5.71 -4.00
C ARG A 88 13.41 6.56 -5.25
N GLU A 89 13.60 5.96 -6.43
CA GLU A 89 13.56 6.69 -7.70
C GLU A 89 12.22 7.38 -7.93
N LEU A 90 11.11 6.65 -7.74
CA LEU A 90 9.76 7.20 -7.83
C LEU A 90 9.53 8.34 -6.81
N ALA A 91 10.15 8.26 -5.62
CA ALA A 91 10.09 9.31 -4.62
C ALA A 91 11.00 10.52 -4.93
N SER A 92 12.12 10.33 -5.64
CA SER A 92 12.96 11.43 -6.15
C SER A 92 12.22 12.21 -7.25
N ARG A 93 11.77 11.50 -8.29
CA ARG A 93 11.06 12.10 -9.43
C ARG A 93 9.77 12.81 -9.01
N ARG A 94 9.10 12.37 -7.93
CA ARG A 94 7.94 13.10 -7.36
C ARG A 94 8.31 14.41 -6.64
N LYS A 95 9.54 14.57 -6.15
CA LYS A 95 10.05 15.82 -5.56
C LYS A 95 10.54 16.77 -6.65
N GLU A 96 11.24 16.26 -7.66
CA GLU A 96 11.61 17.00 -8.88
C GLU A 96 10.34 17.63 -9.52
N LEU A 97 9.23 16.88 -9.57
CA LEU A 97 7.93 17.36 -10.07
C LEU A 97 7.08 18.16 -9.05
N GLN A 98 7.53 18.36 -7.81
CA GLN A 98 6.79 19.12 -6.79
C GLN A 98 6.46 20.57 -7.22
N PRO A 99 7.40 21.40 -7.72
CA PRO A 99 7.09 22.77 -8.15
C PRO A 99 6.00 22.83 -9.24
N LEU A 100 6.00 21.90 -10.19
CA LEU A 100 4.96 21.83 -11.24
C LEU A 100 3.57 21.52 -10.67
N VAL A 101 3.48 20.66 -9.65
CA VAL A 101 2.22 20.38 -8.95
C VAL A 101 1.75 21.58 -8.13
N ILE A 102 2.67 22.35 -7.52
CA ILE A 102 2.34 23.59 -6.81
C ILE A 102 1.84 24.65 -7.78
N ALA A 103 2.55 24.92 -8.86
CA ALA A 103 2.15 25.89 -9.89
C ALA A 103 0.80 25.54 -10.53
N SER A 104 0.56 24.25 -10.83
CA SER A 104 -0.74 23.78 -11.30
C SER A 104 -1.86 23.97 -10.27
N ASN A 105 -1.58 23.80 -8.98
CA ASN A 105 -2.58 24.03 -7.93
C ASN A 105 -2.93 25.53 -7.78
N VAL A 106 -1.94 26.43 -7.89
CA VAL A 106 -2.18 27.89 -7.92
C VAL A 106 -3.05 28.26 -9.11
N TYR A 107 -2.69 27.82 -10.33
CA TYR A 107 -3.46 28.07 -11.55
C TYR A 107 -4.89 27.50 -11.48
N ASN A 108 -5.07 26.29 -10.97
CA ASN A 108 -6.41 25.71 -10.76
C ASN A 108 -7.26 26.54 -9.78
N SER A 109 -6.62 27.20 -8.80
CA SER A 109 -7.31 28.00 -7.78
C SER A 109 -7.67 29.41 -8.24
N SER A 110 -6.94 29.99 -9.19
CA SER A 110 -7.30 31.27 -9.83
C SER A 110 -8.33 31.09 -10.95
N ARG A 111 -8.34 29.93 -11.63
CA ARG A 111 -9.28 29.63 -12.71
C ARG A 111 -10.75 29.49 -12.27
N ILE A 112 -11.02 29.08 -11.03
CA ILE A 112 -12.39 28.97 -10.51
C ILE A 112 -12.73 30.23 -9.70
N PRO A 113 -13.71 31.05 -10.12
CA PRO A 113 -14.11 32.24 -9.36
C PRO A 113 -14.64 31.84 -7.98
N ARG A 114 -14.30 32.65 -6.96
CA ARG A 114 -14.82 32.48 -5.59
C ARG A 114 -16.19 33.12 -5.49
N ASP A 115 -17.23 32.36 -5.79
CA ASP A 115 -18.56 32.66 -5.26
C ASP A 115 -18.49 32.58 -3.72
N TYR A 116 -18.93 33.65 -3.04
CA TYR A 116 -18.80 33.84 -1.59
C TYR A 116 -20.04 33.43 -0.79
N ASN A 117 -21.15 33.06 -1.45
CA ASN A 117 -22.39 32.65 -0.78
C ASN A 117 -22.17 31.51 0.23
N ASN A 118 -23.01 31.46 1.29
CA ASN A 118 -22.74 30.67 2.49
C ASN A 118 -22.56 29.14 2.29
N GLY A 119 -22.96 28.58 1.13
CA GLY A 119 -22.66 27.20 0.74
C GLY A 119 -21.52 27.04 -0.29
N SER A 120 -21.23 28.06 -1.10
CA SER A 120 -20.37 27.95 -2.29
C SER A 120 -18.88 27.82 -1.95
N LEU A 121 -18.41 28.36 -0.81
CA LEU A 121 -17.00 28.26 -0.41
C LEU A 121 -16.52 26.80 -0.28
N ASN A 122 -17.37 25.89 0.19
CA ASN A 122 -17.02 24.48 0.29
C ASN A 122 -17.14 23.75 -1.08
N ALA A 123 -18.13 24.12 -1.89
CA ALA A 123 -18.22 23.65 -3.28
C ALA A 123 -17.02 24.11 -4.15
N TRP A 124 -16.50 25.32 -3.91
CA TRP A 124 -15.28 25.87 -4.52
C TRP A 124 -14.06 25.07 -4.08
N LYS A 125 -13.85 24.87 -2.77
CA LYS A 125 -12.76 24.02 -2.23
C LYS A 125 -12.78 22.62 -2.84
N GLU A 126 -13.96 22.01 -2.95
CA GLU A 126 -14.14 20.71 -3.60
C GLU A 126 -13.79 20.74 -5.09
N SER A 127 -14.23 21.76 -5.81
CA SER A 127 -14.00 21.89 -7.26
C SER A 127 -12.52 22.11 -7.59
N VAL A 128 -11.84 22.99 -6.85
CA VAL A 128 -10.38 23.15 -6.91
C VAL A 128 -9.69 21.83 -6.55
N ALA A 129 -10.11 21.14 -5.49
CA ALA A 129 -9.53 19.84 -5.12
C ALA A 129 -9.78 18.73 -6.15
N LYS A 130 -10.91 18.75 -6.87
CA LYS A 130 -11.21 17.84 -7.99
C LYS A 130 -10.29 18.14 -9.18
N LEU A 131 -10.08 19.41 -9.54
CA LEU A 131 -9.13 19.81 -10.59
C LEU A 131 -7.68 19.48 -10.23
N THR A 132 -7.21 19.80 -9.02
CA THR A 132 -5.82 19.51 -8.61
C THR A 132 -5.54 18.02 -8.48
N LYS A 133 -6.52 17.20 -8.08
CA LYS A 133 -6.40 15.72 -8.16
C LYS A 133 -6.27 15.23 -9.61
N LYS A 134 -6.98 15.87 -10.57
CA LYS A 134 -6.87 15.57 -12.00
C LYS A 134 -5.51 15.99 -12.55
N SER A 135 -5.12 17.26 -12.43
CA SER A 135 -3.85 17.75 -12.98
C SER A 135 -2.64 17.04 -12.37
N GLN A 136 -2.60 16.80 -11.06
CA GLN A 136 -1.50 16.02 -10.43
C GLN A 136 -1.42 14.58 -10.97
N ARG A 137 -2.56 13.91 -11.21
CA ARG A 137 -2.58 12.57 -11.84
C ARG A 137 -2.04 12.62 -13.26
N ASP A 138 -2.44 13.65 -14.02
CA ASP A 138 -2.15 13.74 -15.44
C ASP A 138 -0.70 14.22 -15.69
N ILE A 139 -0.11 15.01 -14.78
CA ILE A 139 1.34 15.26 -14.66
C ILE A 139 2.08 13.97 -14.31
N TYR A 140 1.68 13.24 -13.27
CA TYR A 140 2.33 11.97 -12.92
C TYR A 140 2.13 10.87 -13.99
N ARG A 141 1.21 11.05 -14.96
CA ARG A 141 1.07 10.18 -16.13
C ARG A 141 2.09 10.52 -17.23
N SER A 142 2.28 11.79 -17.57
CA SER A 142 3.22 12.21 -18.65
C SER A 142 4.69 11.97 -18.31
N PHE A 143 5.07 12.12 -17.03
CA PHE A 143 6.40 11.74 -16.53
C PHE A 143 6.50 10.26 -16.08
N GLY A 144 5.42 9.47 -16.20
CA GLY A 144 5.40 8.03 -15.89
C GLY A 144 5.46 7.64 -14.41
N VAL A 145 5.47 8.61 -13.48
CA VAL A 145 5.66 8.44 -12.01
C VAL A 145 4.35 8.13 -11.26
N GLN A 146 3.46 7.35 -11.89
CA GLN A 146 2.08 7.08 -11.49
C GLN A 146 1.93 6.63 -10.03
N ARG A 147 0.79 6.97 -9.39
CA ARG A 147 0.57 6.69 -7.96
C ARG A 147 0.56 5.20 -7.59
N TYR A 148 0.01 4.32 -8.42
CA TYR A 148 -0.05 2.88 -8.10
C TYR A 148 1.34 2.25 -7.98
N LYS A 149 2.36 2.80 -8.67
CA LYS A 149 3.76 2.33 -8.56
C LYS A 149 4.37 2.50 -7.17
N SER A 150 3.76 3.27 -6.26
CA SER A 150 4.19 3.28 -4.84
C SER A 150 3.82 1.99 -4.09
N ALA A 151 2.88 1.18 -4.60
CA ALA A 151 2.56 -0.13 -4.02
C ALA A 151 3.73 -1.12 -4.15
N VAL A 152 4.71 -0.86 -5.03
CA VAL A 152 5.98 -1.60 -5.10
C VAL A 152 6.74 -1.57 -3.77
N ALA A 153 6.55 -0.54 -2.94
CA ALA A 153 7.14 -0.50 -1.59
C ALA A 153 6.50 -1.51 -0.61
N LEU A 154 5.31 -2.03 -0.90
CA LEU A 154 4.60 -3.03 -0.10
C LEU A 154 4.76 -4.45 -0.64
N LEU A 155 5.13 -4.63 -1.92
CA LEU A 155 5.36 -5.94 -2.55
C LEU A 155 6.29 -6.86 -1.71
N PRO A 156 7.41 -6.38 -1.10
CA PRO A 156 8.30 -7.22 -0.29
C PRO A 156 7.72 -7.65 1.07
N ALA A 157 6.47 -7.32 1.39
CA ALA A 157 5.77 -7.88 2.54
C ALA A 157 5.30 -9.32 2.26
N VAL A 158 4.92 -9.65 1.02
CA VAL A 158 4.36 -10.97 0.70
C VAL A 158 5.38 -12.11 0.91
N PRO A 159 6.62 -12.05 0.40
CA PRO A 159 7.63 -13.08 0.72
C PRO A 159 7.95 -13.16 2.21
N ALA A 160 7.98 -12.02 2.92
CA ALA A 160 8.26 -12.01 4.36
C ALA A 160 7.15 -12.70 5.17
N LEU A 161 5.87 -12.52 4.80
CA LEU A 161 4.74 -13.22 5.41
C LEU A 161 4.79 -14.73 5.15
N ILE A 162 5.23 -15.16 3.96
CA ILE A 162 5.43 -16.59 3.65
C ILE A 162 6.49 -17.20 4.59
N VAL A 163 7.61 -16.52 4.85
CA VAL A 163 8.61 -17.01 5.84
C VAL A 163 8.03 -17.08 7.26
N ILE A 164 7.30 -16.04 7.68
CA ILE A 164 6.68 -15.99 9.01
C ILE A 164 5.72 -17.16 9.24
N GLU A 165 4.90 -17.50 8.23
CA GLU A 165 3.98 -18.64 8.31
C GLU A 165 4.74 -19.98 8.24
N SER A 166 5.82 -20.07 7.45
CA SER A 166 6.68 -21.26 7.41
C SER A 166 7.32 -21.53 8.78
N LEU A 167 7.85 -20.49 9.44
CA LEU A 167 8.37 -20.56 10.81
C LEU A 167 7.27 -20.94 11.81
N ARG A 168 6.05 -20.40 11.68
CA ARG A 168 4.91 -20.74 12.53
C ARG A 168 4.56 -22.23 12.48
N ILE A 169 4.58 -22.83 11.28
CA ILE A 169 4.33 -24.27 11.08
C ILE A 169 5.45 -25.12 11.72
N LEU A 170 6.72 -24.71 11.56
CA LEU A 170 7.86 -25.39 12.17
C LEU A 170 7.88 -25.26 13.71
N CYS A 171 7.35 -24.17 14.26
CA CYS A 171 7.13 -23.99 15.70
C CYS A 171 5.87 -24.72 16.23
N GLY A 172 5.23 -25.58 15.43
CA GLY A 172 4.07 -26.39 15.85
C GLY A 172 2.79 -25.59 16.17
N SER A 173 2.73 -24.29 15.89
CA SER A 173 1.63 -23.41 16.32
C SER A 173 0.36 -23.64 15.48
N PRO A 174 -0.75 -24.18 16.05
CA PRO A 174 -1.93 -24.57 15.28
C PRO A 174 -2.73 -23.36 14.76
N HIS A 175 -2.57 -22.18 15.38
CA HIS A 175 -3.32 -20.96 15.04
C HIS A 175 -2.72 -20.19 13.86
N SER A 176 -2.51 -20.90 12.75
CA SER A 176 -2.08 -20.33 11.46
C SER A 176 -3.27 -19.68 10.75
N TRP A 177 -3.67 -18.50 11.22
CA TRP A 177 -4.89 -17.79 10.78
C TRP A 177 -4.96 -17.60 9.26
N LEU A 178 -3.84 -17.33 8.58
CA LEU A 178 -3.82 -17.25 7.11
C LEU A 178 -4.09 -18.61 6.48
N LEU A 179 -3.40 -19.67 6.94
CA LEU A 179 -3.56 -21.03 6.43
C LEU A 179 -4.98 -21.60 6.66
N VAL A 180 -5.63 -21.21 7.77
CA VAL A 180 -7.03 -21.51 8.07
C VAL A 180 -7.99 -20.72 7.17
N TYR A 181 -7.82 -19.40 7.02
CA TYR A 181 -8.63 -18.59 6.08
C TYR A 181 -8.47 -19.00 4.60
N LEU A 182 -7.34 -19.63 4.26
CA LEU A 182 -7.03 -20.14 2.92
C LEU A 182 -7.39 -21.63 2.74
N GLY A 183 -7.93 -22.30 3.77
CA GLY A 183 -8.52 -23.64 3.68
C GLY A 183 -7.52 -24.79 3.51
N LEU A 184 -6.27 -24.63 3.94
CA LEU A 184 -5.16 -25.55 3.64
C LEU A 184 -4.64 -26.32 4.87
N ALA A 185 -5.41 -26.36 5.96
CA ALA A 185 -5.04 -27.03 7.22
C ALA A 185 -4.92 -28.56 7.13
N SER A 186 -5.28 -29.16 6.00
CA SER A 186 -5.20 -30.60 5.71
C SER A 186 -3.90 -30.98 4.97
N GLY A 187 -2.75 -30.54 5.50
CA GLY A 187 -1.40 -30.81 4.97
C GLY A 187 -0.55 -31.66 5.94
N PRO A 188 0.49 -32.37 5.46
CA PRO A 188 1.12 -33.45 6.22
C PRO A 188 1.91 -32.99 7.45
N GLN A 189 1.58 -33.57 8.60
CA GLN A 189 2.20 -33.30 9.92
C GLN A 189 3.65 -33.81 10.05
N SER A 190 4.16 -34.57 9.07
CA SER A 190 5.45 -35.26 9.14
C SER A 190 6.67 -34.33 9.23
N ALA A 191 6.59 -33.11 8.69
CA ALA A 191 7.66 -32.12 8.82
C ALA A 191 7.75 -31.50 10.23
N GLN A 192 6.69 -31.60 11.03
CA GLN A 192 6.60 -30.94 12.33
C GLN A 192 7.33 -31.72 13.43
N SER A 193 7.31 -33.06 13.38
CA SER A 193 7.83 -33.92 14.45
C SER A 193 9.36 -33.97 14.55
N LEU A 194 10.08 -34.03 13.42
CA LEU A 194 11.55 -34.06 13.43
C LEU A 194 12.21 -32.67 13.46
N VAL A 195 11.56 -31.65 12.90
CA VAL A 195 12.14 -30.30 12.86
C VAL A 195 11.82 -29.52 14.14
N GLY A 196 10.65 -29.73 14.73
CA GLY A 196 10.22 -29.06 15.97
C GLY A 196 11.17 -29.28 17.14
N SER A 197 11.64 -30.51 17.37
CA SER A 197 12.64 -30.81 18.41
C SER A 197 13.94 -30.02 18.19
N SER A 198 14.43 -29.95 16.95
CA SER A 198 15.64 -29.18 16.62
C SER A 198 15.47 -27.66 16.82
N LEU A 199 14.23 -27.12 16.82
CA LEU A 199 13.98 -25.72 17.18
C LEU A 199 14.01 -25.51 18.70
N VAL A 200 13.54 -26.47 19.50
CA VAL A 200 13.53 -26.35 20.97
C VAL A 200 14.95 -26.25 21.54
N ASP A 201 15.91 -26.98 20.95
CA ASP A 201 17.34 -26.88 21.29
C ASP A 201 18.11 -25.84 20.45
N GLY A 202 17.43 -25.14 19.54
CA GLY A 202 18.04 -24.31 18.49
C GLY A 202 18.43 -22.88 18.90
N GLY A 203 18.27 -22.53 20.18
CA GLY A 203 18.34 -21.16 20.69
C GLY A 203 19.71 -20.58 20.96
N CYS A 204 19.71 -19.40 21.58
CA CYS A 204 20.92 -18.65 21.91
C CYS A 204 20.67 -17.64 23.05
N LEU A 205 21.71 -17.39 23.85
CA LEU A 205 21.73 -16.37 24.92
C LEU A 205 20.58 -16.52 25.93
N TRP A 206 19.50 -15.74 25.80
CA TRP A 206 18.37 -15.71 26.73
C TRP A 206 17.10 -16.41 26.21
N PHE A 207 17.12 -16.86 24.95
CA PHE A 207 16.02 -17.58 24.30
C PHE A 207 16.54 -18.97 23.88
N SER A 208 16.52 -19.92 24.81
CA SER A 208 16.97 -21.30 24.54
C SER A 208 16.02 -22.05 23.60
N ASP A 209 14.72 -21.83 23.75
CA ASP A 209 13.67 -22.39 22.91
C ASP A 209 13.18 -21.36 21.88
N LEU A 210 13.18 -21.75 20.59
CA LEU A 210 12.67 -20.93 19.48
C LEU A 210 11.15 -20.97 19.30
N THR A 211 10.49 -21.97 19.87
CA THR A 211 9.06 -22.23 19.76
C THR A 211 8.25 -21.47 20.84
N ALA A 212 8.81 -21.31 22.04
CA ALA A 212 8.25 -20.47 23.10
C ALA A 212 8.37 -18.95 22.83
N MET A 213 7.59 -18.17 23.57
CA MET A 213 7.73 -16.70 23.69
C MET A 213 9.07 -16.32 24.36
N ASP A 214 9.64 -15.15 24.02
CA ASP A 214 10.82 -14.60 24.72
C ASP A 214 10.46 -14.28 26.20
N PRO A 215 11.03 -14.99 27.20
CA PRO A 215 10.66 -14.83 28.61
C PRO A 215 11.07 -13.47 29.20
N TYR A 216 11.97 -12.73 28.54
CA TYR A 216 12.45 -11.41 28.98
C TYR A 216 11.94 -10.26 28.10
N PHE A 217 11.12 -10.54 27.08
CA PHE A 217 10.59 -9.57 26.11
C PHE A 217 11.64 -8.72 25.35
N ILE A 218 12.92 -9.11 25.39
CA ILE A 218 14.04 -8.37 24.80
C ILE A 218 13.90 -8.31 23.27
N LEU A 219 13.50 -9.40 22.62
CA LEU A 219 13.25 -9.47 21.18
C LEU A 219 12.08 -8.55 20.74
N PRO A 220 10.87 -8.60 21.35
CA PRO A 220 9.82 -7.60 21.13
C PRO A 220 10.26 -6.14 21.31
N ILE A 221 11.03 -5.83 22.37
CA ILE A 221 11.54 -4.47 22.63
C ILE A 221 12.57 -4.05 21.57
N PHE A 222 13.44 -4.97 21.14
CA PHE A 222 14.42 -4.70 20.08
C PHE A 222 13.74 -4.47 18.73
N CYS A 223 12.75 -5.30 18.37
CA CYS A 223 11.88 -5.07 17.20
C CYS A 223 11.19 -3.72 17.25
N THR A 224 10.60 -3.35 18.39
CA THR A 224 10.00 -2.04 18.66
C THR A 224 10.99 -0.91 18.39
N SER A 225 12.22 -1.01 18.91
CA SER A 225 13.28 0.00 18.71
C SER A 225 13.67 0.17 17.23
N LEU A 226 13.70 -0.92 16.46
CA LEU A 226 14.04 -0.91 15.03
C LEU A 226 12.94 -0.27 14.18
N ILE A 227 11.66 -0.55 14.48
CA ILE A 227 10.52 0.11 13.83
C ILE A 227 10.49 1.60 14.20
N ALA A 228 10.62 1.93 15.48
CA ALA A 228 10.70 3.31 15.99
C ALA A 228 11.79 4.10 15.25
N ARG A 229 13.03 3.59 15.21
CA ARG A 229 14.14 4.18 14.45
C ARG A 229 13.82 4.30 12.96
N GLY A 230 13.17 3.31 12.35
CA GLY A 230 12.81 3.30 10.94
C GLY A 230 11.72 4.31 10.55
N VAL A 231 10.84 4.67 11.49
CA VAL A 231 9.66 5.53 11.32
C VAL A 231 9.89 6.95 11.83
N TRP A 232 10.26 7.11 13.10
CA TRP A 232 10.36 8.42 13.75
C TRP A 232 11.46 9.30 13.13
N THR A 233 12.58 8.71 12.67
CA THR A 233 13.64 9.45 11.95
C THR A 233 13.21 10.00 10.58
N LYS A 234 12.02 9.63 10.09
CA LYS A 234 11.46 10.10 8.80
C LYS A 234 10.27 11.03 8.98
N LEU A 235 9.78 11.22 10.21
CA LEU A 235 8.71 12.16 10.54
C LEU A 235 9.30 13.57 10.77
N PRO A 236 8.69 14.64 10.24
CA PRO A 236 9.07 16.00 10.61
C PRO A 236 8.71 16.23 12.08
N GLN A 237 9.64 16.73 12.89
CA GLN A 237 9.40 17.03 14.32
C GLN A 237 8.15 17.90 14.53
N LYS A 238 7.94 18.90 13.66
CA LYS A 238 6.76 19.80 13.68
C LYS A 238 5.42 19.09 13.43
N THR A 239 5.43 17.88 12.88
CA THR A 239 4.22 17.08 12.60
C THR A 239 3.85 16.17 13.78
N ILE A 240 4.80 15.82 14.65
CA ILE A 240 4.58 14.95 15.81
C ILE A 240 3.53 15.51 16.79
N PRO A 241 3.63 16.77 17.31
CA PRO A 241 2.63 17.30 18.23
C PRO A 241 1.25 17.47 17.58
N ILE A 242 1.19 17.80 16.29
CA ILE A 242 -0.06 17.90 15.51
C ILE A 242 -0.75 16.52 15.39
N LEU A 243 0.02 15.44 15.20
CA LEU A 243 -0.52 14.08 15.15
C LEU A 243 -0.99 13.60 16.54
N LEU A 244 -0.24 13.90 17.60
CA LEU A 244 -0.65 13.58 18.97
C LEU A 244 -1.87 14.42 19.41
N GLY A 245 -2.05 15.62 18.86
CA GLY A 245 -3.14 16.55 19.22
C GLY A 245 -2.73 17.62 20.24
N LEU A 246 -1.44 17.74 20.55
CA LEU A 246 -0.87 18.76 21.44
C LEU A 246 -0.39 20.01 20.68
N GLY A 247 -0.35 19.98 19.34
CA GLY A 247 0.11 21.09 18.50
C GLY A 247 -1.04 21.82 17.83
N ASP A 248 -1.02 23.15 17.91
CA ASP A 248 -2.02 24.01 17.28
C ASP A 248 -2.03 23.89 15.74
N MET A 249 -3.22 24.04 15.16
CA MET A 249 -3.56 23.80 13.76
C MET A 249 -3.22 25.01 12.88
N GLY A 250 -1.92 25.35 12.80
CA GLY A 250 -1.42 26.43 11.96
C GLY A 250 -1.99 26.37 10.52
N PRO A 251 -2.34 27.51 9.91
CA PRO A 251 -3.38 27.64 8.86
C PRO A 251 -3.11 26.94 7.52
N ILE A 252 -1.94 26.32 7.37
CA ILE A 252 -1.49 25.59 6.18
C ILE A 252 -1.86 24.09 6.26
N SER A 253 -2.15 23.56 7.46
CA SER A 253 -2.27 22.12 7.72
C SER A 253 -3.65 21.51 7.39
N SER A 254 -4.10 21.61 6.13
CA SER A 254 -5.34 20.97 5.63
C SER A 254 -5.28 19.43 5.50
N MET A 255 -4.62 18.76 6.46
CA MET A 255 -4.58 17.31 6.56
C MET A 255 -5.98 16.75 6.83
N SER A 256 -6.51 15.97 5.88
CA SER A 256 -7.78 15.28 6.00
C SER A 256 -7.77 14.29 7.17
N ALA A 257 -8.94 14.01 7.76
CA ALA A 257 -9.07 13.09 8.91
C ALA A 257 -8.37 11.73 8.66
N ARG A 258 -8.48 11.19 7.44
CA ARG A 258 -7.80 9.94 7.03
C ARG A 258 -6.27 10.04 7.06
N GLN A 259 -5.69 11.21 6.74
CA GLN A 259 -4.24 11.43 6.84
C GLN A 259 -3.78 11.60 8.29
N ARG A 260 -4.61 12.22 9.16
CA ARG A 260 -4.33 12.29 10.60
C ARG A 260 -4.39 10.91 11.26
N ALA A 261 -5.43 10.12 10.94
CA ALA A 261 -5.55 8.73 11.37
C ALA A 261 -4.36 7.88 10.93
N PHE A 262 -3.96 7.95 9.66
CA PHE A 262 -2.78 7.24 9.14
C PHE A 262 -1.47 7.70 9.81
N GLY A 263 -1.34 8.99 10.12
CA GLY A 263 -0.18 9.49 10.87
C GLY A 263 -0.14 8.99 12.32
N ARG A 264 -1.31 8.90 12.98
CA ARG A 264 -1.44 8.31 14.33
C ARG A 264 -1.12 6.82 14.34
N THR A 265 -1.68 6.03 13.42
CA THR A 265 -1.35 4.59 13.33
C THR A 265 0.11 4.36 12.97
N MET A 266 0.71 5.21 12.14
CA MET A 266 2.15 5.16 11.85
C MET A 266 3.01 5.53 13.07
N LEU A 267 2.57 6.45 13.94
CA LEU A 267 3.27 6.80 15.19
C LEU A 267 3.21 5.65 16.22
N LEU A 268 2.07 4.96 16.31
CA LEU A 268 1.84 3.81 17.20
C LEU A 268 2.39 2.47 16.66
N ALA A 269 2.73 2.40 15.37
CA ALA A 269 3.25 1.18 14.73
C ALA A 269 4.44 0.49 15.44
N PRO A 270 5.36 1.19 16.13
CA PRO A 270 6.41 0.54 16.92
C PRO A 270 5.89 -0.32 18.07
N LEU A 271 4.67 -0.10 18.58
CA LEU A 271 4.10 -0.90 19.66
C LEU A 271 3.59 -2.28 19.18
N LEU A 272 3.50 -2.51 17.87
CA LEU A 272 2.97 -3.74 17.29
C LEU A 272 3.72 -5.02 17.72
N PRO A 273 5.06 -5.09 17.79
CA PRO A 273 5.75 -6.29 18.26
C PRO A 273 5.52 -6.57 19.74
N LEU A 274 5.30 -5.53 20.56
CA LEU A 274 5.02 -5.69 21.99
C LEU A 274 3.58 -6.16 22.23
N ALA A 275 2.62 -5.67 21.44
CA ALA A 275 1.22 -6.14 21.45
C ALA A 275 1.03 -7.53 20.81
N VAL A 276 2.10 -8.13 20.28
CA VAL A 276 2.14 -9.43 19.59
C VAL A 276 3.28 -10.27 20.20
N ALA A 277 3.63 -10.02 21.47
CA ALA A 277 4.74 -10.66 22.16
C ALA A 277 4.56 -12.18 22.33
N ASP A 278 3.31 -12.65 22.43
CA ASP A 278 2.91 -14.07 22.62
C ASP A 278 3.27 -15.01 21.44
N LEU A 279 4.08 -14.54 20.48
CA LEU A 279 4.54 -15.33 19.34
C LEU A 279 5.87 -16.04 19.65
N PRO A 280 6.11 -17.20 19.01
CA PRO A 280 7.39 -17.89 19.04
C PRO A 280 8.58 -16.96 18.79
N SER A 281 9.62 -17.07 19.62
CA SER A 281 10.79 -16.21 19.60
C SER A 281 11.51 -16.25 18.26
N ALA A 282 11.46 -17.38 17.53
CA ALA A 282 11.89 -17.52 16.13
C ALA A 282 11.28 -16.47 15.17
N ILE A 283 9.99 -16.14 15.33
CA ILE A 283 9.30 -15.15 14.49
C ILE A 283 9.77 -13.74 14.83
N MET A 284 9.96 -13.44 16.12
CA MET A 284 10.52 -12.15 16.56
C MET A 284 11.97 -11.98 16.14
N LEU A 285 12.77 -13.04 16.14
CA LEU A 285 14.15 -13.06 15.66
C LEU A 285 14.23 -12.84 14.14
N PHE A 286 13.31 -13.44 13.37
CA PHE A 286 13.13 -13.14 11.95
C PHE A 286 12.75 -11.67 11.71
N TRP A 287 11.80 -11.12 12.49
CA TRP A 287 11.41 -9.70 12.42
C TRP A 287 12.59 -8.79 12.74
N ALA A 288 13.29 -8.99 13.85
CA ALA A 288 14.46 -8.23 14.27
C ALA A 288 15.52 -8.18 13.16
N SER A 289 15.88 -9.36 12.63
CA SER A 289 16.84 -9.50 11.54
C SER A 289 16.38 -8.75 10.28
N SER A 290 15.14 -9.02 9.82
CA SER A 290 14.57 -8.40 8.62
C SER A 290 14.49 -6.87 8.73
N LEU A 291 14.15 -6.34 9.92
CA LEU A 291 14.12 -4.91 10.21
C LEU A 291 15.53 -4.28 10.26
N ALA A 292 16.48 -4.93 10.93
CA ALA A 292 17.87 -4.47 11.04
C ALA A 292 18.53 -4.41 9.67
N ILE A 293 18.43 -5.48 8.89
CA ILE A 293 18.94 -5.59 7.51
C ILE A 293 18.29 -4.53 6.61
N SER A 294 16.97 -4.34 6.70
CA SER A 294 16.27 -3.30 5.95
C SER A 294 16.74 -1.88 6.32
N GLY A 295 17.02 -1.63 7.60
CA GLY A 295 17.57 -0.38 8.08
C GLY A 295 19.02 -0.13 7.63
N ALA A 296 19.83 -1.18 7.54
CA ALA A 296 21.20 -1.14 7.02
C ALA A 296 21.23 -0.88 5.51
N MET A 297 20.34 -1.54 4.73
CA MET A 297 20.11 -1.24 3.32
C MET A 297 19.67 0.22 3.13
N ASP A 298 18.66 0.67 3.86
CA ASP A 298 18.13 2.04 3.80
C ASP A 298 19.20 3.10 4.17
N TRP A 299 20.14 2.78 5.05
CA TRP A 299 21.31 3.60 5.37
C TRP A 299 22.38 3.56 4.26
N LYS A 300 22.76 2.38 3.74
CA LYS A 300 23.74 2.22 2.64
C LYS A 300 23.27 2.92 1.37
N LEU A 301 22.01 2.76 0.98
CA LEU A 301 21.42 3.46 -0.16
C LEU A 301 21.28 4.98 0.11
N ARG A 302 21.11 5.45 1.36
CA ARG A 302 21.17 6.89 1.68
C ARG A 302 22.58 7.47 1.47
N ARG A 303 23.63 6.73 1.86
CA ARG A 303 25.02 7.15 1.64
C ARG A 303 25.40 7.15 0.15
N ARG A 304 24.94 6.15 -0.63
CA ARG A 304 25.26 6.05 -2.07
C ARG A 304 24.46 6.98 -2.97
N PHE A 305 23.23 7.34 -2.58
CA PHE A 305 22.37 8.27 -3.31
C PHE A 305 22.02 9.49 -2.44
N PRO A 306 22.88 10.53 -2.42
CA PRO A 306 22.57 11.79 -1.75
C PRO A 306 21.34 12.45 -2.37
N LYS A 307 20.69 13.35 -1.62
CA LYS A 307 19.57 14.15 -2.11
C LYS A 307 20.07 15.06 -3.25
N ARG A 308 19.77 14.72 -4.50
CA ARG A 308 19.96 15.64 -5.63
C ARG A 308 19.09 16.89 -5.43
N GLY A 309 19.54 18.01 -6.00
CA GLY A 309 18.77 19.26 -6.00
C GLY A 309 17.47 19.14 -6.79
N ILE A 310 16.65 20.20 -6.76
CA ILE A 310 15.46 20.29 -7.61
C ILE A 310 15.93 20.64 -9.03
N ASP A 311 16.28 19.61 -9.78
CA ASP A 311 16.65 19.71 -11.20
C ASP A 311 15.49 19.22 -12.07
N LEU A 312 15.05 20.08 -13.00
CA LEU A 312 13.94 19.81 -13.92
C LEU A 312 14.38 19.16 -15.24
N THR A 313 15.63 18.69 -15.32
CA THR A 313 16.21 17.97 -16.48
C THR A 313 15.44 16.69 -16.89
N THR A 314 14.56 16.14 -16.05
CA THR A 314 13.66 15.03 -16.44
C THR A 314 12.73 15.42 -17.59
N LYS A 315 13.10 15.06 -18.82
CA LYS A 315 12.24 15.19 -19.99
C LYS A 315 10.96 14.34 -19.85
N PRO A 316 9.81 14.83 -20.34
CA PRO A 316 8.54 14.11 -20.36
C PRO A 316 8.62 12.85 -21.24
N LYS A 317 7.88 11.79 -20.91
CA LYS A 317 7.81 10.56 -21.73
C LYS A 317 6.64 10.56 -22.72
N VAL A 318 5.77 11.56 -22.69
CA VAL A 318 4.65 11.72 -23.62
C VAL A 318 4.90 12.96 -24.48
N THR A 319 4.98 12.76 -25.81
CA THR A 319 5.39 13.79 -26.79
C THR A 319 4.32 14.87 -27.02
N GLN A 320 3.03 14.51 -26.92
CA GLN A 320 1.92 15.43 -27.15
C GLN A 320 1.49 16.10 -25.84
N PHE A 321 1.71 17.41 -25.75
CA PHE A 321 1.23 18.25 -24.67
C PHE A 321 -0.06 18.98 -25.07
N LEU A 322 -1.13 18.72 -24.33
CA LEU A 322 -2.03 19.81 -23.97
C LEU A 322 -1.32 20.63 -22.88
N PRO A 323 -1.15 21.96 -23.04
CA PRO A 323 -0.42 22.76 -22.06
C PRO A 323 -1.22 22.80 -20.74
N TYR A 324 -0.61 22.33 -19.64
CA TYR A 324 -1.26 22.23 -18.33
C TYR A 324 -1.75 23.58 -17.78
N ILE A 325 -1.07 24.66 -18.18
CA ILE A 325 -1.57 26.02 -18.15
C ILE A 325 -1.89 26.35 -19.61
N PRO A 326 -3.17 26.36 -20.04
CA PRO A 326 -3.57 26.98 -21.28
C PRO A 326 -2.91 28.36 -21.39
N ARG A 327 -2.20 28.62 -22.48
CA ARG A 327 -1.84 30.01 -22.81
C ARG A 327 -3.15 30.74 -23.00
N ASP A 328 -3.34 31.86 -22.30
CA ASP A 328 -4.52 32.68 -22.51
C ASP A 328 -4.59 33.06 -23.99
N HIS A 329 -5.71 32.72 -24.62
CA HIS A 329 -6.00 33.24 -25.95
C HIS A 329 -6.03 34.76 -25.81
N LYS A 330 -5.12 35.44 -26.52
CA LYS A 330 -5.08 36.92 -26.57
C LYS A 330 -6.51 37.42 -26.75
N SER A 331 -6.99 38.24 -25.81
CA SER A 331 -8.27 38.93 -25.94
C SER A 331 -8.25 39.69 -27.26
N ASN A 332 -9.09 39.25 -28.21
CA ASN A 332 -9.06 39.77 -29.57
C ASN A 332 -9.41 41.27 -29.51
N PRO A 333 -8.52 42.20 -29.92
CA PRO A 333 -8.71 43.64 -29.70
C PRO A 333 -9.67 44.22 -30.76
N SER A 334 -10.87 43.66 -30.86
CA SER A 334 -11.92 44.11 -31.75
C SER A 334 -13.20 44.40 -30.96
N LYS A 335 -13.80 45.57 -31.23
CA LYS A 335 -14.99 46.13 -30.58
C LYS A 335 -14.77 46.76 -29.18
N GLN A 336 -13.92 47.79 -29.12
CA GLN A 336 -14.48 49.07 -28.66
C GLN A 336 -15.17 49.74 -29.87
N LYS A 337 -16.21 50.53 -29.61
CA LYS A 337 -17.00 51.24 -30.63
C LYS A 337 -16.33 52.55 -31.02
#